data_AF-A0A2E4I218-F1
#
_entry.id   AF-A0A2E4I218-F1
#
_cell.length_a   1.000
_cell.length_b   1.000
_cell.length_c   1.000
_cell.angle_alpha   90.00
_cell.angle_beta   90.00
_cell.angle_gamma   90.00
#
_symmetry.space_group_name_H-M   'P 1'
#
loop_
_entity.id
_entity.type
_entity.pdbx_description
1 polymer ?
#
loop_
_entity_poly.entity_id
_entity_poly.type
_entity_poly.pdbx_seq_one_letter_code
_entity_poly.pdbx_strand_id
1 'polypeptide(L)'
;MEATCESRSDGTFQTACTVLHSLLAGDFRNQFIDELIGSGGSAKAMKRLRSSMVLHSFETASRKFSLAKVVKTLDDRTRDEGFEIFHSWSHSEHSFSSESTPVLLVDHFNRMKKEDQDMRTCLSLLLDVYFFHVLALCSIRAWDDGRPQENFSKVTELLSLLQGLRGSGHQFVENAETLLVVAVSQYHPIDQAYDELIERIWTLDNRMQVRFALISSAVLGGHLRWGSRAMYSRDVVKMRADNVGDYPWLLYSLSTLMEEYARLRKCETGNGDRQEVVKGLLNGLGPDPWAFFQTPPPISLQSYADRHSELTKLFKKYVQDLTLDFVACQPSGEIYSPLAFHFNFPHNIMNAILMICLSEGSVEELSLNDLLVGAEADPSMVDRSIELVGKLMAFAGSSRDRVGPQGAKLIIYDPHVGLGYCNMVLSAMKKYLT
;
A
#
# COMPACT_ATOMS: atom_id res chain seq x y z
N MET A 1 15.44 -29.44 30.64
CA MET A 1 15.35 -28.06 31.16
C MET A 1 16.11 -27.17 30.20
N GLU A 2 15.48 -26.83 29.08
CA GLU A 2 16.00 -25.79 28.17
C GLU A 2 15.48 -24.45 28.67
N ALA A 3 16.37 -23.48 28.76
CA ALA A 3 16.09 -22.16 29.31
C ALA A 3 15.05 -21.44 28.45
N THR A 4 13.95 -21.04 29.09
CA THR A 4 13.04 -20.01 28.59
C THR A 4 13.83 -18.72 28.39
N CYS A 5 14.23 -18.45 27.15
CA CYS A 5 14.85 -17.18 26.77
C CYS A 5 13.76 -16.10 26.76
N GLU A 6 13.44 -15.53 27.91
CA GLU A 6 12.74 -14.24 27.96
C GLU A 6 13.72 -13.17 27.50
N SER A 7 13.74 -12.87 26.20
CA SER A 7 14.46 -11.71 25.69
C SER A 7 13.85 -10.45 26.29
N ARG A 8 14.56 -9.80 27.22
CA ARG A 8 14.24 -8.43 27.65
C ARG A 8 14.38 -7.53 26.44
N SER A 9 13.24 -7.23 25.82
CA SER A 9 13.19 -6.50 24.56
C SER A 9 13.24 -5.00 24.87
N ASP A 10 14.26 -4.31 24.38
CA ASP A 10 14.28 -2.85 24.34
C ASP A 10 13.42 -2.47 23.12
N GLY A 11 12.39 -1.64 23.26
CA GLY A 11 11.32 -1.43 22.25
C GLY A 11 11.75 -0.76 20.93
N THR A 12 13.01 -0.92 20.56
CA THR A 12 13.69 -0.43 19.36
C THR A 12 13.32 -1.22 18.11
N PHE A 13 13.64 -0.64 16.95
CA PHE A 13 13.48 -1.28 15.65
C PHE A 13 14.32 -2.57 15.54
N GLN A 14 15.60 -2.58 15.94
CA GLN A 14 16.42 -3.80 15.84
C GLN A 14 15.85 -4.97 16.67
N THR A 15 15.34 -4.69 17.87
CA THR A 15 14.68 -5.70 18.69
C THR A 15 13.42 -6.23 18.00
N ALA A 16 12.62 -5.35 17.39
CA ALA A 16 11.45 -5.75 16.61
C ALA A 16 11.84 -6.73 15.50
N CYS A 17 12.82 -6.37 14.67
CA CYS A 17 13.31 -7.23 13.59
C CYS A 17 13.84 -8.58 14.11
N THR A 18 14.57 -8.60 15.22
CA THR A 18 15.11 -9.84 15.80
C THR A 18 14.00 -10.80 16.26
N VAL A 19 12.98 -10.27 16.96
CA VAL A 19 11.85 -11.07 17.44
C VAL A 19 11.01 -11.55 16.26
N LEU A 20 10.71 -10.67 15.30
CA LEU A 20 9.96 -11.01 14.08
C LEU A 20 10.69 -12.06 13.25
N HIS A 21 12.00 -11.96 13.07
CA HIS A 21 12.77 -12.98 12.34
C HIS A 21 12.60 -14.36 13.00
N SER A 22 12.67 -14.43 14.33
CA SER A 22 12.52 -15.67 15.08
C SER A 22 11.10 -16.26 14.96
N LEU A 23 10.07 -15.41 14.91
CA LEU A 23 8.67 -15.80 14.69
C LEU A 23 8.41 -16.28 13.26
N LEU A 24 8.98 -15.60 12.26
CA LEU A 24 8.63 -15.76 10.84
C LEU A 24 9.49 -16.80 10.12
N ALA A 25 10.79 -16.90 10.45
CA ALA A 25 11.72 -17.80 9.76
C ALA A 25 11.51 -19.27 10.15
N GLY A 26 11.07 -19.55 11.38
CA GLY A 26 10.95 -20.90 11.91
C GLY A 26 9.61 -21.59 11.62
N ASP A 27 9.39 -22.68 12.33
CA ASP A 27 8.14 -23.46 12.32
C ASP A 27 7.13 -23.01 13.39
N PHE A 28 7.48 -21.95 14.15
CA PHE A 28 6.67 -21.47 15.28
C PHE A 28 5.22 -21.16 14.88
N ARG A 29 5.02 -20.43 13.77
CA ARG A 29 3.67 -20.11 13.28
C ARG A 29 2.86 -21.38 13.02
N ASN A 30 3.41 -22.35 12.31
CA ASN A 30 2.73 -23.62 12.03
C ASN A 30 2.37 -24.37 13.31
N GLN A 31 3.29 -24.48 14.27
CA GLN A 31 3.01 -25.11 15.57
C GLN A 31 1.92 -24.37 16.35
N PHE A 32 1.96 -23.04 16.35
CA PHE A 32 0.94 -22.22 17.00
C PHE A 32 -0.44 -22.46 16.38
N ILE A 33 -0.53 -22.51 15.05
CA ILE A 33 -1.78 -22.82 14.33
C ILE A 33 -2.26 -24.24 14.63
N ASP A 34 -1.36 -25.24 14.64
CA ASP A 34 -1.69 -26.63 15.00
C ASP A 34 -2.33 -26.72 16.39
N GLU A 35 -1.75 -26.03 17.37
CA GLU A 35 -2.28 -25.97 18.73
C GLU A 35 -3.61 -25.20 18.84
N LEU A 36 -3.81 -24.15 18.03
CA LEU A 36 -5.09 -23.45 17.95
C LEU A 36 -6.19 -24.40 17.47
N ILE A 37 -5.94 -25.13 16.38
CA ILE A 37 -6.89 -26.10 15.82
C ILE A 37 -7.18 -27.23 16.82
N GLY A 38 -6.13 -27.74 17.48
CA GLY A 38 -6.25 -28.79 18.50
C GLY A 38 -6.97 -28.36 19.79
N SER A 39 -7.23 -27.06 19.99
CA SER A 39 -7.74 -26.52 21.26
C SER A 39 -9.21 -26.84 21.58
N GLY A 40 -9.94 -27.49 20.67
CA GLY A 40 -11.32 -27.94 20.91
C GLY A 40 -12.40 -27.15 20.17
N GLY A 41 -12.12 -26.75 18.93
CA GLY A 41 -13.09 -26.15 17.99
C GLY A 41 -12.76 -24.74 17.53
N SER A 42 -13.36 -24.31 16.40
CA SER A 42 -13.09 -23.03 15.73
C SER A 42 -13.30 -21.81 16.64
N ALA A 43 -14.37 -21.79 17.43
CA ALA A 43 -14.65 -20.68 18.36
C ALA A 43 -13.54 -20.50 19.41
N LYS A 44 -12.97 -21.59 19.92
CA LYS A 44 -11.89 -21.54 20.92
C LYS A 44 -10.56 -21.16 20.28
N ALA A 45 -10.28 -21.68 19.07
CA ALA A 45 -9.13 -21.27 18.26
C ALA A 45 -9.14 -19.75 18.01
N MET A 46 -10.27 -19.22 17.53
CA MET A 46 -10.45 -17.78 17.27
C MET A 46 -10.30 -16.93 18.53
N LYS A 47 -10.88 -17.35 19.65
CA LYS A 47 -10.73 -16.64 20.93
C LYS A 47 -9.27 -16.59 21.40
N ARG A 48 -8.52 -17.69 21.26
CA ARG A 48 -7.10 -17.76 21.62
C ARG A 48 -6.24 -16.91 20.68
N LEU A 49 -6.51 -16.95 19.36
CA LEU A 49 -5.84 -16.08 18.39
C LEU A 49 -6.07 -14.59 18.72
N ARG A 50 -7.33 -14.19 18.89
CA ARG A 50 -7.70 -12.82 19.29
C ARG A 50 -6.97 -12.37 20.54
N SER A 51 -6.99 -13.21 21.59
CA SER A 51 -6.35 -12.89 22.87
C SER A 51 -4.83 -12.72 22.72
N SER A 52 -4.20 -13.54 21.87
CA SER A 52 -2.76 -13.46 21.59
C SER A 52 -2.38 -12.16 20.88
N MET A 53 -3.22 -11.72 19.92
CA MET A 53 -3.02 -10.44 19.21
C MET A 53 -3.21 -9.23 20.12
N VAL A 54 -4.27 -9.22 20.94
CA VAL A 54 -4.52 -8.14 21.92
C VAL A 54 -3.39 -8.01 22.93
N LEU A 55 -2.85 -9.14 23.41
CA LEU A 55 -1.72 -9.14 24.36
C LEU A 55 -0.36 -8.98 23.67
N HIS A 56 -0.33 -8.97 22.34
CA HIS A 56 0.89 -9.05 21.53
C HIS A 56 1.83 -10.17 22.01
N SER A 57 1.29 -11.33 22.38
CA SER A 57 2.02 -12.44 22.97
C SER A 57 1.53 -13.76 22.41
N PHE A 58 2.45 -14.53 21.83
CA PHE A 58 2.18 -15.79 21.15
C PHE A 58 2.93 -16.91 21.87
N GLU A 59 2.20 -17.96 22.23
CA GLU A 59 2.71 -19.04 23.07
C GLU A 59 2.27 -20.40 22.53
N THR A 60 3.25 -21.27 22.34
CA THR A 60 3.11 -22.71 22.13
C THR A 60 3.53 -23.45 23.40
N ALA A 61 3.35 -24.77 23.44
CA ALA A 61 3.79 -25.59 24.57
C ALA A 61 5.31 -25.50 24.85
N SER A 62 6.12 -25.16 23.84
CA SER A 62 7.58 -25.14 23.92
C SER A 62 8.20 -23.74 23.90
N ARG A 63 7.50 -22.74 23.37
CA ARG A 63 8.07 -21.42 23.09
C ARG A 63 7.06 -20.31 23.35
N LYS A 64 7.57 -19.16 23.81
CA LYS A 64 6.79 -17.94 24.02
C LYS A 64 7.53 -16.75 23.43
N PHE A 65 6.79 -15.93 22.70
CA PHE A 65 7.28 -14.66 22.15
C PHE A 65 6.33 -13.54 22.55
N SER A 66 6.89 -12.41 22.98
CA SER A 66 6.12 -11.19 23.26
C SER A 66 6.64 -10.04 22.42
N LEU A 67 5.71 -9.39 21.73
CA LEU A 67 5.88 -8.17 20.96
C LEU A 67 5.27 -6.95 21.69
N ALA A 68 4.69 -7.11 22.88
CA ALA A 68 3.92 -6.05 23.56
C ALA A 68 4.71 -4.74 23.74
N LYS A 69 5.93 -4.82 24.27
CA LYS A 69 6.77 -3.63 24.46
C LYS A 69 7.23 -3.03 23.13
N VAL A 70 7.51 -3.87 22.14
CA VAL A 70 7.88 -3.43 20.78
C VAL A 70 6.72 -2.68 20.15
N VAL A 71 5.55 -3.31 20.02
CA VAL A 71 4.38 -2.72 19.37
C VAL A 71 3.98 -1.44 20.07
N LYS A 72 3.89 -1.44 21.41
CA LYS A 72 3.60 -0.22 22.17
C LYS A 72 4.58 0.92 21.85
N THR A 73 5.88 0.64 21.90
CA THR A 73 6.90 1.69 21.71
C THR A 73 6.90 2.23 20.28
N LEU A 74 6.79 1.36 19.28
CA LEU A 74 6.78 1.78 17.88
C LEU A 74 5.47 2.50 17.53
N ASP A 75 4.32 2.01 18.01
CA ASP A 75 3.02 2.63 17.77
C ASP A 75 2.90 3.99 18.45
N ASP A 76 3.24 4.11 19.75
CA ASP A 76 3.21 5.40 20.47
C ASP A 76 4.01 6.47 19.73
N ARG A 77 5.26 6.17 19.33
CA ARG A 77 6.10 7.13 18.61
C ARG A 77 5.57 7.44 17.21
N THR A 78 4.94 6.47 16.55
CA THR A 78 4.33 6.68 15.23
C THR A 78 3.14 7.64 15.33
N ARG A 79 2.34 7.50 16.39
CA ARG A 79 1.22 8.41 16.70
C ARG A 79 1.68 9.79 17.12
N ASP A 80 2.78 9.89 17.87
CA ASP A 80 3.41 11.17 18.20
C ASP A 80 3.88 11.93 16.94
N GLU A 81 4.25 11.21 15.88
CA GLU A 81 4.58 11.76 14.55
C GLU A 81 3.34 11.98 13.66
N GLY A 82 2.13 11.75 14.17
CA GLY A 82 0.86 12.04 13.49
C GLY A 82 0.29 10.91 12.62
N PHE A 83 0.91 9.73 12.64
CA PHE A 83 0.42 8.55 11.92
C PHE A 83 -0.19 7.53 12.89
N GLU A 84 -1.35 6.98 12.53
CA GLU A 84 -1.97 5.91 13.30
C GLU A 84 -2.11 4.69 12.40
N ILE A 85 -1.13 3.78 12.44
CA ILE A 85 -1.00 2.69 11.45
C ILE A 85 -1.69 1.41 11.93
N PHE A 86 -1.69 1.17 13.24
CA PHE A 86 -2.14 -0.09 13.82
C PHE A 86 -3.66 -0.16 14.05
N HIS A 87 -4.34 0.99 13.93
CA HIS A 87 -5.77 1.18 14.19
C HIS A 87 -6.47 1.75 12.95
N SER A 88 -7.78 1.51 12.83
CA SER A 88 -8.57 1.92 11.67
C SER A 88 -9.41 3.16 11.96
N TRP A 89 -9.51 4.05 10.98
CA TRP A 89 -10.39 5.22 11.06
C TRP A 89 -11.88 4.83 10.92
N SER A 90 -12.68 5.16 11.94
CA SER A 90 -14.14 5.03 11.93
C SER A 90 -14.77 6.25 11.29
N HIS A 91 -15.28 6.10 10.06
CA HIS A 91 -15.92 7.20 9.34
C HIS A 91 -17.25 7.64 9.98
N SER A 92 -17.90 6.76 10.74
CA SER A 92 -19.14 7.08 11.46
C SER A 92 -18.90 7.80 12.78
N GLU A 93 -17.82 7.45 13.49
CA GLU A 93 -17.51 8.00 14.81
C GLU A 93 -16.46 9.12 14.74
N HIS A 94 -15.91 9.38 13.56
CA HIS A 94 -14.83 10.35 13.31
C HIS A 94 -13.67 10.22 14.32
N SER A 95 -13.28 8.98 14.59
CA SER A 95 -12.19 8.64 15.51
C SER A 95 -11.54 7.31 15.11
N PHE A 96 -10.32 7.08 15.58
CA PHE A 96 -9.67 5.78 15.39
C PHE A 96 -10.25 4.73 16.35
N SER A 97 -10.28 3.48 15.88
CA SER A 97 -10.77 2.35 16.66
C SER A 97 -9.91 2.11 17.90
N SER A 98 -10.56 1.76 19.02
CA SER A 98 -9.83 1.37 20.24
C SER A 98 -9.08 0.04 20.08
N GLU A 99 -9.63 -0.88 19.31
CA GLU A 99 -9.00 -2.16 18.95
C GLU A 99 -8.18 -2.01 17.66
N SER A 100 -7.11 -2.79 17.56
CA SER A 100 -6.25 -2.81 16.37
C SER A 100 -6.94 -3.44 15.16
N THR A 101 -6.54 -3.04 13.95
CA THR A 101 -7.10 -3.55 12.69
C THR A 101 -7.05 -5.08 12.58
N PRO A 102 -5.95 -5.79 12.93
CA PRO A 102 -5.93 -7.25 12.92
C PRO A 102 -6.95 -7.89 13.87
N VAL A 103 -7.17 -7.29 15.06
CA VAL A 103 -8.16 -7.80 16.03
C VAL A 103 -9.58 -7.60 15.50
N LEU A 104 -9.87 -6.44 14.90
CA LEU A 104 -11.16 -6.18 14.25
C LEU A 104 -11.44 -7.18 13.12
N LEU A 105 -10.41 -7.58 12.38
CA LEU A 105 -10.51 -8.58 11.31
C LEU A 105 -10.90 -9.96 11.84
N VAL A 106 -10.25 -10.41 12.92
CA VAL A 106 -10.57 -11.65 13.64
C VAL A 106 -12.02 -11.62 14.14
N ASP A 107 -12.44 -10.51 14.73
CA ASP A 107 -13.80 -10.32 15.23
C ASP A 107 -14.83 -10.33 14.09
N HIS A 108 -14.50 -9.72 12.95
CA HIS A 108 -15.35 -9.75 11.76
C HIS A 108 -15.49 -11.15 11.19
N PHE A 109 -14.38 -11.87 10.98
CA PHE A 109 -14.39 -13.24 10.49
C PHE A 109 -15.24 -14.16 11.37
N ASN A 110 -15.07 -14.07 12.69
CA ASN A 110 -15.87 -14.85 13.64
C ASN A 110 -17.39 -14.56 13.56
N ARG A 111 -17.78 -13.34 13.18
CA ARG A 111 -19.20 -12.97 12.99
C ARG A 111 -19.79 -13.48 11.68
N MET A 112 -18.98 -13.68 10.64
CA MET A 112 -19.47 -14.18 9.34
C MET A 112 -20.07 -15.59 9.44
N LYS A 113 -19.63 -16.40 10.42
CA LYS A 113 -20.13 -17.76 10.70
C LYS A 113 -20.27 -18.64 9.44
N LYS A 114 -19.33 -18.51 8.50
CA LYS A 114 -19.32 -19.39 7.32
C LYS A 114 -18.91 -20.80 7.73
N GLU A 115 -19.67 -21.76 7.22
CA GLU A 115 -19.37 -23.20 7.35
C GLU A 115 -18.51 -23.61 6.14
N ASP A 116 -17.76 -24.71 6.26
CA ASP A 116 -16.95 -25.34 5.19
C ASP A 116 -15.66 -24.63 4.72
N GLN A 117 -15.16 -23.64 5.46
CA GLN A 117 -13.88 -23.01 5.16
C GLN A 117 -12.70 -23.82 5.70
N ASP A 118 -11.56 -23.79 5.01
CA ASP A 118 -10.31 -24.31 5.57
C ASP A 118 -9.83 -23.42 6.73
N MET A 119 -10.19 -23.83 7.94
CA MET A 119 -9.87 -23.11 9.17
C MET A 119 -8.36 -22.93 9.36
N ARG A 120 -7.53 -23.87 8.89
CA ARG A 120 -6.07 -23.74 9.01
C ARG A 120 -5.59 -22.54 8.22
N THR A 121 -5.98 -22.47 6.94
CA THR A 121 -5.63 -21.38 6.05
C THR A 121 -6.14 -20.04 6.59
N CYS A 122 -7.39 -19.97 7.05
CA CYS A 122 -7.95 -18.75 7.64
C CYS A 122 -7.19 -18.28 8.90
N LEU A 123 -6.85 -19.19 9.83
CA LEU A 123 -6.09 -18.83 11.02
C LEU A 123 -4.68 -18.36 10.68
N SER A 124 -4.00 -19.02 9.73
CA SER A 124 -2.68 -18.62 9.26
C SER A 124 -2.71 -17.24 8.62
N LEU A 125 -3.71 -16.97 7.77
CA LEU A 125 -3.88 -15.67 7.13
C LEU A 125 -4.14 -14.56 8.15
N LEU A 126 -5.05 -14.78 9.10
CA LEU A 126 -5.33 -13.81 10.18
C LEU A 126 -4.09 -13.52 11.03
N LEU A 127 -3.30 -14.55 11.36
CA LEU A 127 -2.03 -14.39 12.08
C LEU A 127 -1.02 -13.56 11.28
N ASP A 128 -0.90 -13.82 9.98
CA ASP A 128 0.01 -13.08 9.11
C ASP A 128 -0.42 -11.63 8.93
N VAL A 129 -1.72 -11.33 8.89
CA VAL A 129 -2.22 -9.93 8.88
C VAL A 129 -1.74 -9.17 10.12
N TYR A 130 -1.72 -9.81 11.29
CA TYR A 130 -1.17 -9.16 12.48
C TYR A 130 0.32 -8.83 12.31
N PHE A 131 1.13 -9.79 11.86
CA PHE A 131 2.56 -9.54 11.64
C PHE A 131 2.82 -8.54 10.52
N PHE A 132 1.98 -8.49 9.49
CA PHE A 132 1.99 -7.46 8.46
C PHE A 132 1.85 -6.05 9.06
N HIS A 133 0.92 -5.84 9.98
CA HIS A 133 0.76 -4.54 10.64
C HIS A 133 1.92 -4.21 11.60
N VAL A 134 2.54 -5.20 12.23
CA VAL A 134 3.77 -4.97 13.01
C VAL A 134 4.94 -4.59 12.08
N LEU A 135 5.04 -5.19 10.89
CA LEU A 135 6.02 -4.80 9.89
C LEU A 135 5.73 -3.39 9.34
N ALA A 136 4.46 -2.99 9.24
CA ALA A 136 4.08 -1.62 8.85
C ALA A 136 4.58 -0.58 9.86
N LEU A 137 4.52 -0.89 11.16
CA LEU A 137 5.19 -0.07 12.18
C LEU A 137 6.72 -0.08 11.97
N CYS A 138 7.32 -1.23 11.66
CA CYS A 138 8.76 -1.30 11.43
C CYS A 138 9.19 -0.46 10.21
N SER A 139 8.40 -0.40 9.13
CA SER A 139 8.76 0.35 7.92
C SER A 139 8.80 1.87 8.18
N ILE A 140 7.83 2.42 8.92
CA ILE A 140 7.87 3.85 9.28
C ILE A 140 8.97 4.16 10.30
N ARG A 141 9.30 3.20 11.19
CA ARG A 141 10.38 3.33 12.17
C ARG A 141 11.77 3.00 11.62
N ALA A 142 11.92 2.74 10.32
CA ALA A 142 13.20 2.36 9.71
C ALA A 142 14.30 3.42 9.89
N TRP A 143 13.95 4.68 10.18
CA TRP A 143 14.91 5.77 10.44
C TRP A 143 15.45 5.82 11.87
N ASP A 144 14.83 5.13 12.83
CA ASP A 144 15.09 5.35 14.26
C ASP A 144 16.52 5.06 14.71
N ASP A 145 17.08 3.95 14.24
CA ASP A 145 18.39 3.46 14.69
C ASP A 145 19.52 3.89 13.72
N GLY A 146 19.24 4.84 12.84
CA GLY A 146 20.09 5.20 11.72
C GLY A 146 20.12 4.12 10.63
N ARG A 147 20.71 4.45 9.47
CA ARG A 147 20.83 3.55 8.30
C ARG A 147 19.48 3.06 7.74
N PRO A 148 18.59 3.98 7.35
CA PRO A 148 17.25 3.61 6.87
C PRO A 148 17.30 2.63 5.69
N GLN A 149 18.27 2.74 4.77
CA GLN A 149 18.41 1.84 3.62
C GLN A 149 18.62 0.37 4.04
N GLU A 150 19.48 0.12 5.03
CA GLU A 150 19.71 -1.22 5.60
C GLU A 150 18.44 -1.72 6.31
N ASN A 151 17.74 -0.84 7.00
CA ASN A 151 16.54 -1.19 7.75
C ASN A 151 15.34 -1.52 6.85
N PHE A 152 15.13 -0.78 5.75
CA PHE A 152 14.14 -1.15 4.73
C PHE A 152 14.46 -2.51 4.08
N SER A 153 15.74 -2.79 3.86
CA SER A 153 16.17 -4.10 3.34
C SER A 153 15.79 -5.22 4.31
N LYS A 154 16.05 -5.04 5.62
CA LYS A 154 15.62 -5.98 6.67
C LYS A 154 14.10 -6.16 6.72
N VAL A 155 13.32 -5.09 6.61
CA VAL A 155 11.85 -5.20 6.58
C VAL A 155 11.37 -5.95 5.34
N THR A 156 12.01 -5.75 4.20
CA THR A 156 11.71 -6.49 2.95
C THR A 156 12.03 -7.98 3.08
N GLU A 157 13.12 -8.35 3.74
CA GLU A 157 13.44 -9.74 4.06
C GLU A 157 12.40 -10.37 5.00
N LEU A 158 11.97 -9.64 6.04
CA LEU A 158 10.93 -10.11 6.95
C LEU A 158 9.56 -10.25 6.26
N LEU A 159 9.22 -9.35 5.33
CA LEU A 159 8.03 -9.49 4.48
C LEU A 159 8.11 -10.76 3.62
N SER A 160 9.28 -11.06 3.04
CA SER A 160 9.48 -12.29 2.27
C SER A 160 9.27 -13.54 3.12
N LEU A 161 9.71 -13.53 4.38
CA LEU A 161 9.46 -14.62 5.33
C LEU A 161 8.00 -14.71 5.74
N LEU A 162 7.32 -13.57 5.96
CA LEU A 162 5.91 -13.51 6.29
C LEU A 162 5.07 -14.20 5.22
N GLN A 163 5.29 -13.82 3.96
CA GLN A 163 4.50 -14.23 2.79
C GLN A 163 4.95 -15.56 2.18
N GLY A 164 6.03 -16.16 2.67
CA GLY A 164 6.55 -17.43 2.16
C GLY A 164 5.77 -18.66 2.63
N LEU A 165 6.18 -19.84 2.14
CA LEU A 165 5.53 -21.14 2.41
C LEU A 165 5.52 -21.57 3.89
N ARG A 166 6.27 -20.90 4.76
CA ARG A 166 6.25 -21.12 6.22
C ARG A 166 5.19 -20.27 6.94
N GLY A 167 4.55 -19.35 6.22
CA GLY A 167 3.36 -18.61 6.65
C GLY A 167 2.10 -19.15 5.98
N SER A 168 1.15 -18.25 5.73
CA SER A 168 -0.05 -18.52 4.94
C SER A 168 0.24 -18.68 3.44
N GLY A 169 1.33 -18.11 2.93
CA GLY A 169 1.62 -18.03 1.50
C GLY A 169 0.96 -16.84 0.78
N HIS A 170 0.15 -16.05 1.50
CA HIS A 170 -0.51 -14.87 0.96
C HIS A 170 0.50 -13.76 0.63
N GLN A 171 0.41 -13.19 -0.58
CA GLN A 171 1.22 -12.04 -0.98
C GLN A 171 0.47 -10.74 -0.66
N PHE A 172 1.00 -9.93 0.28
CA PHE A 172 0.44 -8.60 0.58
C PHE A 172 1.09 -7.54 -0.33
N VAL A 173 2.40 -7.38 -0.20
CA VAL A 173 3.21 -6.36 -0.91
C VAL A 173 4.60 -6.94 -1.21
N GLU A 174 5.30 -6.42 -2.21
CA GLU A 174 6.63 -6.95 -2.57
C GLU A 174 7.76 -6.46 -1.67
N ASN A 175 7.64 -5.26 -1.12
CA ASN A 175 8.74 -4.59 -0.46
C ASN A 175 8.30 -3.58 0.61
N ALA A 176 9.27 -3.15 1.42
CA ALA A 176 9.04 -2.25 2.54
C ALA A 176 8.63 -0.83 2.11
N GLU A 177 9.01 -0.39 0.91
CA GLU A 177 8.57 0.89 0.34
C GLU A 177 7.06 0.87 0.08
N THR A 178 6.54 -0.15 -0.59
CA THR A 178 5.09 -0.32 -0.78
C THR A 178 4.38 -0.50 0.56
N LEU A 179 4.95 -1.27 1.49
CA LEU A 179 4.39 -1.43 2.83
C LEU A 179 4.19 -0.09 3.53
N LEU A 180 5.21 0.77 3.52
CA LEU A 180 5.11 2.10 4.13
C LEU A 180 4.04 2.95 3.47
N VAL A 181 3.99 2.99 2.13
CA VAL A 181 2.95 3.76 1.42
C VAL A 181 1.56 3.27 1.81
N VAL A 182 1.32 1.95 1.81
CA VAL A 182 0.03 1.38 2.24
C VAL A 182 -0.30 1.74 3.69
N ALA A 183 0.68 1.68 4.58
CA ALA A 183 0.52 1.92 6.01
C ALA A 183 0.03 3.34 6.34
N VAL A 184 0.46 4.34 5.57
CA VAL A 184 0.08 5.75 5.78
C VAL A 184 -1.00 6.23 4.81
N SER A 185 -1.52 5.34 3.96
CA SER A 185 -2.58 5.64 2.99
C SER A 185 -3.98 5.41 3.57
N GLN A 186 -4.19 5.86 4.80
CA GLN A 186 -5.50 6.08 5.38
C GLN A 186 -5.59 7.52 5.88
N TYR A 187 -6.79 7.95 6.30
CA TYR A 187 -6.96 9.30 6.82
C TYR A 187 -6.11 9.51 8.08
N HIS A 188 -5.25 10.51 8.06
CA HIS A 188 -4.51 11.00 9.22
C HIS A 188 -4.80 12.50 9.39
N PRO A 189 -5.15 12.97 10.60
CA PRO A 189 -5.61 14.34 10.80
C PRO A 189 -4.50 15.40 10.78
N ILE A 190 -3.22 14.99 10.78
CA ILE A 190 -2.07 15.90 10.86
C ILE A 190 -1.39 15.94 9.49
N ASP A 191 -1.77 16.90 8.65
CA ASP A 191 -1.26 17.03 7.27
C ASP A 191 0.28 17.18 7.21
N GLN A 192 0.86 17.91 8.18
CA GLN A 192 2.31 18.14 8.25
C GLN A 192 3.12 16.83 8.38
N ALA A 193 2.53 15.77 8.91
CA ALA A 193 3.19 14.47 9.05
C ALA A 193 3.61 13.90 7.69
N TYR A 194 2.84 14.16 6.64
CA TYR A 194 3.16 13.73 5.28
C TYR A 194 4.34 14.50 4.69
N ASP A 195 4.42 15.80 4.92
CA ASP A 195 5.56 16.63 4.48
C ASP A 195 6.87 16.13 5.13
N GLU A 196 6.85 15.89 6.44
CA GLU A 196 7.99 15.35 7.19
C GLU A 196 8.38 13.93 6.74
N LEU A 197 7.39 13.10 6.36
CA LEU A 197 7.65 11.79 5.78
C LEU A 197 8.35 11.89 4.42
N ILE A 198 7.89 12.79 3.54
CA ILE A 198 8.51 13.02 2.22
C ILE A 198 9.96 13.50 2.41
N GLU A 199 10.22 14.40 3.35
CA GLU A 199 11.58 14.85 3.68
C GLU A 199 12.49 13.70 4.11
N ARG A 200 11.98 12.77 4.93
CA ARG A 200 12.71 11.55 5.30
C ARG A 200 13.00 10.66 4.10
N ILE A 201 12.05 10.50 3.18
CA ILE A 201 12.24 9.69 1.97
C ILE A 201 13.36 10.27 1.09
N TRP A 202 13.53 11.60 1.00
CA TRP A 202 14.66 12.21 0.27
C TRP A 202 16.05 11.87 0.83
N THR A 203 16.14 11.40 2.08
CA THR A 203 17.41 10.96 2.65
C THR A 203 17.85 9.58 2.15
N LEU A 204 16.96 8.85 1.47
CA LEU A 204 17.23 7.53 0.91
C LEU A 204 18.08 7.63 -0.36
N ASP A 205 18.64 6.50 -0.81
CA ASP A 205 19.31 6.48 -2.11
C ASP A 205 18.31 6.63 -3.27
N ASN A 206 18.83 6.98 -4.45
CA ASN A 206 18.00 7.24 -5.62
C ASN A 206 17.15 6.02 -6.04
N ARG A 207 17.66 4.79 -5.88
CA ARG A 207 16.92 3.58 -6.24
C ARG A 207 15.67 3.42 -5.38
N MET A 208 15.81 3.62 -4.07
CA MET A 208 14.68 3.57 -3.13
C MET A 208 13.71 4.72 -3.36
N GLN A 209 14.21 5.94 -3.62
CA GLN A 209 13.35 7.08 -3.95
C GLN A 209 12.48 6.80 -5.17
N VAL A 210 13.04 6.21 -6.23
CA VAL A 210 12.30 5.81 -7.44
C VAL A 210 11.23 4.77 -7.11
N ARG A 211 11.55 3.75 -6.31
CA ARG A 211 10.57 2.73 -5.87
C ARG A 211 9.40 3.35 -5.11
N PHE A 212 9.69 4.24 -4.17
CA PHE A 212 8.67 5.02 -3.47
C PHE A 212 7.81 5.83 -4.44
N ALA A 213 8.44 6.52 -5.38
CA ALA A 213 7.74 7.38 -6.33
C ALA A 213 6.84 6.58 -7.28
N LEU A 214 7.24 5.38 -7.70
CA LEU A 214 6.43 4.48 -8.53
C LEU A 214 5.15 4.07 -7.82
N ILE A 215 5.26 3.49 -6.61
CA ILE A 215 4.08 3.04 -5.87
C ILE A 215 3.22 4.21 -5.37
N SER A 216 3.83 5.33 -4.97
CA SER A 216 3.10 6.54 -4.57
C SER A 216 2.28 7.10 -5.74
N SER A 217 2.86 7.15 -6.95
CA SER A 217 2.15 7.61 -8.14
C SER A 217 0.96 6.72 -8.48
N ALA A 218 1.08 5.40 -8.30
CA ALA A 218 -0.02 4.46 -8.50
C ALA A 218 -1.11 4.61 -7.43
N VAL A 219 -0.73 4.71 -6.15
CA VAL A 219 -1.67 4.84 -5.02
C VAL A 219 -2.42 6.17 -5.06
N LEU A 220 -1.71 7.30 -5.09
CA LEU A 220 -2.31 8.63 -5.12
C LEU A 220 -3.04 8.88 -6.43
N GLY A 221 -2.49 8.40 -7.55
CA GLY A 221 -3.14 8.46 -8.85
C GLY A 221 -4.48 7.72 -8.86
N GLY A 222 -4.50 6.48 -8.37
CA GLY A 222 -5.72 5.68 -8.24
C GLY A 222 -6.75 6.30 -7.30
N HIS A 223 -6.29 6.84 -6.16
CA HIS A 223 -7.09 7.57 -5.18
C HIS A 223 -7.79 8.78 -5.80
N LEU A 224 -7.02 9.68 -6.40
CA LEU A 224 -7.55 10.93 -6.95
C LEU A 224 -8.44 10.69 -8.18
N ARG A 225 -8.15 9.66 -9.01
CA ARG A 225 -9.04 9.26 -10.11
C ARG A 225 -10.38 8.76 -9.58
N TRP A 226 -10.37 7.97 -8.51
CA TRP A 226 -11.58 7.54 -7.83
C TRP A 226 -12.35 8.74 -7.24
N GLY A 227 -11.68 9.59 -6.47
CA GLY A 227 -12.26 10.76 -5.80
C GLY A 227 -12.86 11.75 -6.79
N SER A 228 -12.16 12.04 -7.89
CA SER A 228 -12.65 12.90 -8.97
C SER A 228 -14.06 12.51 -9.43
N ARG A 229 -14.30 11.21 -9.68
CA ARG A 229 -15.60 10.71 -10.10
C ARG A 229 -16.60 10.54 -8.95
N ALA A 230 -16.16 9.97 -7.84
CA ALA A 230 -17.03 9.51 -6.75
C ALA A 230 -17.44 10.63 -5.78
N MET A 231 -16.53 11.57 -5.49
CA MET A 231 -16.67 12.56 -4.43
C MET A 231 -16.83 13.99 -4.96
N TYR A 232 -16.11 14.31 -6.04
CA TYR A 232 -15.98 15.70 -6.49
C TYR A 232 -16.77 16.03 -7.75
N SER A 233 -17.55 15.08 -8.31
CA SER A 233 -18.31 15.31 -9.55
C SER A 233 -17.44 15.86 -10.70
N ARG A 234 -16.17 15.46 -10.72
CA ARG A 234 -15.10 15.91 -11.64
C ARG A 234 -14.69 17.38 -11.47
N ASP A 235 -15.05 18.01 -10.37
CA ASP A 235 -14.55 19.33 -9.99
C ASP A 235 -13.12 19.21 -9.43
N VAL A 236 -12.15 19.50 -10.31
CA VAL A 236 -10.73 19.46 -9.96
C VAL A 236 -10.33 20.54 -8.96
N VAL A 237 -11.04 21.67 -8.89
CA VAL A 237 -10.73 22.74 -7.94
C VAL A 237 -11.10 22.28 -6.53
N LYS A 238 -12.29 21.70 -6.36
CA LYS A 238 -12.69 21.11 -5.08
C LYS A 238 -11.76 19.96 -4.67
N MET A 239 -11.43 19.08 -5.61
CA MET A 239 -10.48 17.99 -5.34
C MET A 239 -9.11 18.50 -4.86
N ARG A 240 -8.55 19.54 -5.48
CA ARG A 240 -7.28 20.14 -5.02
C ARG A 240 -7.36 20.70 -3.61
N ALA A 241 -8.50 21.32 -3.26
CA ALA A 241 -8.70 21.91 -1.94
C ALA A 241 -8.84 20.85 -0.83
N ASP A 242 -9.44 19.70 -1.14
CA ASP A 242 -9.69 18.64 -0.15
C ASP A 242 -8.51 17.65 0.00
N ASN A 243 -7.52 17.68 -0.89
CA ASN A 243 -6.39 16.74 -0.91
C ASN A 243 -5.03 17.46 -0.79
N VAL A 244 -4.91 18.35 0.20
CA VAL A 244 -3.72 19.23 0.36
C VAL A 244 -2.42 18.50 0.68
N GLY A 245 -2.48 17.29 1.27
CA GLY A 245 -1.30 16.42 1.48
C GLY A 245 -0.93 15.60 0.23
N ASP A 246 -1.91 15.19 -0.57
CA ASP A 246 -1.67 14.30 -1.72
C ASP A 246 -0.97 15.01 -2.87
N TYR A 247 -1.31 16.27 -3.15
CA TYR A 247 -0.71 17.01 -4.27
C TYR A 247 0.79 17.25 -4.08
N PRO A 248 1.28 17.71 -2.91
CA PRO A 248 2.72 17.77 -2.62
C PRO A 248 3.43 16.42 -2.73
N TRP A 249 2.83 15.34 -2.22
CA TRP A 249 3.40 14.00 -2.36
C TRP A 249 3.46 13.57 -3.82
N LEU A 250 2.40 13.82 -4.58
CA LEU A 250 2.37 13.52 -6.01
C LEU A 250 3.39 14.35 -6.79
N LEU A 251 3.60 15.62 -6.41
CA LEU A 251 4.67 16.46 -6.96
C LEU A 251 6.06 15.87 -6.68
N TYR A 252 6.31 15.40 -5.45
CA TYR A 252 7.55 14.68 -5.12
C TYR A 252 7.74 13.45 -6.01
N SER A 253 6.69 12.62 -6.14
CA SER A 253 6.73 11.37 -6.89
C SER A 253 7.00 11.64 -8.38
N LEU A 254 6.26 12.57 -8.99
CA LEU A 254 6.46 12.96 -10.38
C LEU A 254 7.84 13.58 -10.62
N SER A 255 8.35 14.40 -9.71
CA SER A 255 9.70 14.97 -9.82
C SER A 255 10.77 13.89 -9.85
N THR A 256 10.69 12.95 -8.91
CA THR A 256 11.64 11.82 -8.80
C THR A 256 11.60 10.93 -10.04
N LEU A 257 10.40 10.58 -10.52
CA LEU A 257 10.25 9.77 -11.73
C LEU A 257 10.74 10.50 -12.99
N MET A 258 10.53 11.81 -13.07
CA MET A 258 10.93 12.59 -14.24
C MET A 258 12.45 12.83 -14.28
N GLU A 259 13.10 12.95 -13.12
CA GLU A 259 14.56 12.92 -12.99
C GLU A 259 15.13 11.57 -13.41
N GLU A 260 14.52 10.47 -12.96
CA GLU A 260 14.95 9.12 -13.34
C GLU A 260 14.76 8.84 -14.83
N TYR A 261 13.64 9.26 -15.41
CA TYR A 261 13.41 9.22 -16.85
C TYR A 261 14.52 9.97 -17.59
N ALA A 262 14.87 11.19 -17.15
CA ALA A 262 15.93 11.98 -17.75
C ALA A 262 17.31 11.29 -17.64
N ARG A 263 17.58 10.59 -16.53
CA ARG A 263 18.80 9.79 -16.34
C ARG A 263 18.85 8.61 -17.32
N LEU A 264 17.79 7.80 -17.39
CA LEU A 264 17.68 6.65 -18.28
C LEU A 264 17.81 7.04 -19.76
N ARG A 265 17.15 8.14 -20.17
CA ARG A 265 17.28 8.66 -21.54
C ARG A 265 18.71 9.09 -21.88
N LYS A 266 19.46 9.69 -20.95
CA LYS A 266 20.87 10.08 -21.17
C LYS A 266 21.80 8.88 -21.25
N CYS A 267 21.50 7.80 -20.53
CA CYS A 267 22.30 6.59 -20.53
C CYS A 267 22.05 5.69 -21.76
N GLU A 268 21.22 6.11 -22.73
CA GLU A 268 20.82 5.34 -23.90
C GLU A 268 20.30 3.93 -23.56
N THR A 269 19.69 3.77 -22.38
CA THR A 269 19.10 2.48 -21.97
C THR A 269 17.93 2.11 -22.88
N GLY A 270 17.67 0.81 -23.03
CA GLY A 270 16.62 0.33 -23.91
C GLY A 270 15.23 0.86 -23.54
N ASN A 271 14.28 0.84 -24.49
CA ASN A 271 12.91 1.28 -24.22
C ASN A 271 12.23 0.49 -23.08
N GLY A 272 12.59 -0.78 -22.90
CA GLY A 272 12.08 -1.62 -21.79
C GLY A 272 12.49 -1.09 -20.41
N ASP A 273 13.72 -0.58 -20.26
CA ASP A 273 14.26 -0.17 -18.96
C ASP A 273 13.59 1.07 -18.38
N ARG A 274 12.92 1.88 -19.23
CA ARG A 274 12.20 3.09 -18.80
C ARG A 274 10.68 2.92 -18.72
N GLN A 275 10.15 1.77 -19.15
CA GLN A 275 8.70 1.57 -19.27
C GLN A 275 7.98 1.70 -17.92
N GLU A 276 8.57 1.17 -16.85
CA GLU A 276 8.02 1.26 -15.49
C GLU A 276 7.89 2.72 -15.04
N VAL A 277 8.93 3.53 -15.27
CA VAL A 277 8.94 4.98 -14.95
C VAL A 277 7.87 5.71 -15.77
N VAL A 278 7.72 5.39 -17.05
CA VAL A 278 6.70 5.98 -17.93
C VAL A 278 5.29 5.65 -17.44
N LYS A 279 5.03 4.38 -17.06
CA LYS A 279 3.75 3.96 -16.47
C LYS A 279 3.49 4.63 -15.12
N GLY A 280 4.52 4.82 -14.30
CA GLY A 280 4.45 5.58 -13.04
C GLY A 280 4.04 7.05 -13.27
N LEU A 281 4.69 7.72 -14.22
CA LEU A 281 4.35 9.10 -14.62
C LEU A 281 2.89 9.20 -15.10
N LEU A 282 2.44 8.27 -15.95
CA LEU A 282 1.04 8.23 -16.40
C LEU A 282 0.05 8.03 -15.25
N ASN A 283 0.37 7.15 -14.31
CA ASN A 283 -0.46 6.94 -13.12
C ASN A 283 -0.57 8.21 -12.28
N GLY A 284 0.54 8.90 -12.03
CA GLY A 284 0.54 10.11 -11.23
C GLY A 284 -0.11 11.32 -11.93
N LEU A 285 0.05 11.45 -13.25
CA LEU A 285 -0.56 12.54 -14.03
C LEU A 285 -2.05 12.29 -14.34
N GLY A 286 -2.46 11.03 -14.41
CA GLY A 286 -3.81 10.59 -14.79
C GLY A 286 -4.98 11.30 -14.09
N PRO A 287 -4.96 11.61 -12.79
CA PRO A 287 -6.07 12.32 -12.16
C PRO A 287 -6.18 13.81 -12.54
N ASP A 288 -5.06 14.52 -12.66
CA ASP A 288 -5.03 15.97 -12.86
C ASP A 288 -3.67 16.44 -13.45
N PRO A 289 -3.45 16.30 -14.77
CA PRO A 289 -2.19 16.71 -15.39
C PRO A 289 -1.99 18.23 -15.33
N TRP A 290 -3.07 19.01 -15.22
CA TRP A 290 -3.00 20.47 -15.21
C TRP A 290 -2.33 21.03 -13.98
N ALA A 291 -2.49 20.37 -12.82
CA ALA A 291 -1.81 20.78 -11.59
C ALA A 291 -0.28 20.81 -11.76
N PHE A 292 0.27 19.96 -12.62
CA PHE A 292 1.72 19.79 -12.79
C PHE A 292 2.27 20.48 -14.06
N PHE A 293 1.42 20.84 -15.03
CA PHE A 293 1.87 21.49 -16.27
C PHE A 293 1.57 23.00 -16.33
N GLN A 294 0.55 23.48 -15.61
CA GLN A 294 0.17 24.88 -15.67
C GLN A 294 1.13 25.77 -14.86
N THR A 295 1.37 26.98 -15.37
CA THR A 295 2.11 28.03 -14.65
C THR A 295 1.23 29.29 -14.60
N PRO A 296 1.03 29.91 -13.43
CA PRO A 296 1.54 29.51 -12.11
C PRO A 296 0.92 28.19 -11.60
N PRO A 297 1.56 27.50 -10.62
CA PRO A 297 0.98 26.30 -10.01
C PRO A 297 -0.33 26.62 -9.27
N PRO A 298 -1.21 25.61 -9.07
CA PRO A 298 -2.41 25.78 -8.24
C PRO A 298 -2.04 26.06 -6.78
N ILE A 299 -3.01 26.57 -6.00
CA ILE A 299 -2.81 26.93 -4.58
C ILE A 299 -2.25 25.76 -3.77
N SER A 300 -2.73 24.53 -4.00
CA SER A 300 -2.25 23.32 -3.32
C SER A 300 -0.76 23.02 -3.55
N LEU A 301 -0.12 23.65 -4.54
CA LEU A 301 1.29 23.49 -4.87
C LEU A 301 2.08 24.81 -4.77
N GLN A 302 1.47 25.89 -4.28
CA GLN A 302 2.10 27.21 -4.26
C GLN A 302 3.37 27.25 -3.37
N SER A 303 3.33 26.58 -2.21
CA SER A 303 4.49 26.43 -1.32
C SER A 303 5.64 25.63 -1.94
N TYR A 304 5.38 24.94 -3.05
CA TYR A 304 6.32 24.08 -3.76
C TYR A 304 6.66 24.61 -5.17
N ALA A 305 6.46 25.91 -5.41
CA ALA A 305 6.57 26.53 -6.74
C ALA A 305 7.92 26.30 -7.42
N ASP A 306 9.03 26.31 -6.69
CA ASP A 306 10.36 26.08 -7.26
C ASP A 306 10.50 24.66 -7.80
N ARG A 307 10.09 23.65 -7.01
CA ARG A 307 10.10 22.25 -7.44
C ARG A 307 9.14 22.01 -8.59
N HIS A 308 7.95 22.59 -8.54
CA HIS A 308 6.99 22.55 -9.65
C HIS A 308 7.58 23.14 -10.94
N SER A 309 8.32 24.25 -10.84
CA SER A 309 9.02 24.85 -11.97
C SER A 309 10.07 23.92 -12.57
N GLU A 310 10.89 23.28 -11.74
CA GLU A 310 11.91 22.32 -12.20
C GLU A 310 11.29 21.10 -12.88
N LEU A 311 10.22 20.53 -12.29
CA LEU A 311 9.45 19.46 -12.90
C LEU A 311 8.92 19.87 -14.29
N THR A 312 8.32 21.05 -14.39
CA THR A 312 7.78 21.58 -15.64
C THR A 312 8.88 21.76 -16.70
N LYS A 313 10.09 22.20 -16.31
CA LYS A 313 11.24 22.32 -17.22
C LYS A 313 11.67 20.96 -17.77
N LEU A 314 11.72 19.92 -16.93
CA LEU A 314 12.03 18.55 -17.38
C LEU A 314 10.98 18.03 -18.36
N PHE A 315 9.70 18.23 -18.05
CA PHE A 315 8.61 17.85 -18.95
C PHE A 315 8.72 18.54 -20.31
N LYS A 316 8.96 19.86 -20.34
CA LYS A 316 9.17 20.61 -21.60
C LYS A 316 10.36 20.10 -22.38
N LYS A 317 11.46 19.78 -21.70
CA LYS A 317 12.68 19.26 -22.32
C LYS A 317 12.45 17.92 -23.04
N TYR A 318 11.67 17.03 -22.44
CA TYR A 318 11.45 15.66 -22.94
C TYR A 318 10.06 15.44 -23.56
N VAL A 319 9.30 16.52 -23.86
CA VAL A 319 7.88 16.43 -24.27
C VAL A 319 7.66 15.54 -25.50
N GLN A 320 8.56 15.60 -26.48
CA GLN A 320 8.45 14.80 -27.72
C GLN A 320 8.63 13.31 -27.42
N ASP A 321 9.67 12.95 -26.68
CA ASP A 321 9.96 11.56 -26.30
C ASP A 321 8.84 10.99 -25.41
N LEU A 322 8.43 11.75 -24.38
CA LEU A 322 7.36 11.35 -23.47
C LEU A 322 6.03 11.15 -24.19
N THR A 323 5.73 11.95 -25.21
CA THR A 323 4.51 11.77 -26.01
C THR A 323 4.51 10.39 -26.68
N LEU A 324 5.64 9.97 -27.26
CA LEU A 324 5.77 8.66 -27.90
C LEU A 324 5.71 7.53 -26.87
N ASP A 325 6.42 7.68 -25.75
CA ASP A 325 6.46 6.68 -24.69
C ASP A 325 5.07 6.51 -24.02
N PHE A 326 4.31 7.60 -23.83
CA PHE A 326 2.94 7.55 -23.31
C PHE A 326 1.97 6.90 -24.28
N VAL A 327 2.09 7.15 -25.60
CA VAL A 327 1.30 6.46 -26.61
C VAL A 327 1.58 4.96 -26.59
N ALA A 328 2.84 4.55 -26.43
CA ALA A 328 3.22 3.14 -26.35
C ALA A 328 2.71 2.43 -25.08
N CYS A 329 2.41 3.18 -24.01
CA CYS A 329 1.87 2.65 -22.76
C CYS A 329 0.34 2.83 -22.63
N GLN A 330 -0.36 3.16 -23.73
CA GLN A 330 -1.81 3.32 -23.68
C GLN A 330 -2.51 2.01 -23.26
N PRO A 331 -3.43 2.06 -22.29
CA PRO A 331 -4.24 0.89 -21.95
C PRO A 331 -5.05 0.41 -23.16
N SER A 332 -5.12 -0.90 -23.35
CA SER A 332 -6.07 -1.54 -24.25
C SER A 332 -7.27 -2.08 -23.48
N GLY A 333 -8.33 -2.49 -24.18
CA GLY A 333 -9.46 -3.19 -23.57
C GLY A 333 -9.19 -4.67 -23.24
N GLU A 334 -8.05 -5.20 -23.69
CA GLU A 334 -7.74 -6.63 -23.68
C GLU A 334 -6.78 -7.03 -22.56
N ILE A 335 -5.97 -6.09 -22.06
CA ILE A 335 -4.89 -6.35 -21.10
C ILE A 335 -5.16 -5.54 -19.83
N TYR A 336 -4.78 -6.11 -18.68
CA TYR A 336 -4.83 -5.40 -17.41
C TYR A 336 -4.00 -4.11 -17.46
N SER A 337 -4.53 -3.00 -16.92
CA SER A 337 -3.77 -1.77 -16.77
C SER A 337 -3.99 -1.12 -15.40
N PRO A 338 -2.93 -0.84 -14.62
CA PRO A 338 -3.06 -0.10 -13.37
C PRO A 338 -3.68 1.29 -13.52
N LEU A 339 -3.54 1.94 -14.68
CA LEU A 339 -4.15 3.25 -14.96
C LEU A 339 -5.69 3.19 -14.95
N ALA A 340 -6.25 2.02 -15.29
CA ALA A 340 -7.68 1.74 -15.28
C ALA A 340 -8.22 1.29 -13.91
N PHE A 341 -7.35 1.12 -12.91
CA PHE A 341 -7.73 0.69 -11.56
C PHE A 341 -7.80 1.88 -10.60
N HIS A 342 -8.98 2.09 -9.99
CA HIS A 342 -9.28 3.24 -9.12
C HIS A 342 -9.88 2.74 -7.81
N PHE A 343 -9.52 3.37 -6.72
CA PHE A 343 -9.94 2.95 -5.39
C PHE A 343 -9.93 4.12 -4.42
N ASN A 344 -10.75 4.08 -3.38
CA ASN A 344 -10.74 5.12 -2.35
C ASN A 344 -9.42 5.09 -1.55
N PHE A 345 -8.95 3.94 -1.09
CA PHE A 345 -7.66 3.84 -0.41
C PHE A 345 -7.09 2.44 -0.61
N PRO A 346 -5.76 2.24 -0.60
CA PRO A 346 -5.18 0.91 -0.81
C PRO A 346 -5.58 -0.08 0.28
N HIS A 347 -5.85 0.38 1.51
CA HIS A 347 -6.38 -0.49 2.57
C HIS A 347 -7.77 -1.07 2.21
N ASN A 348 -8.57 -0.40 1.37
CA ASN A 348 -9.84 -0.97 0.89
C ASN A 348 -9.60 -2.15 -0.04
N ILE A 349 -8.56 -2.08 -0.88
CA ILE A 349 -8.15 -3.21 -1.72
C ILE A 349 -7.66 -4.35 -0.83
N MET A 350 -6.74 -4.06 0.09
CA MET A 350 -6.18 -5.07 0.99
C MET A 350 -7.27 -5.78 1.80
N ASN A 351 -8.18 -5.02 2.42
CA ASN A 351 -9.30 -5.58 3.17
C ASN A 351 -10.24 -6.41 2.30
N ALA A 352 -10.51 -5.97 1.06
CA ALA A 352 -11.35 -6.73 0.14
C ALA A 352 -10.69 -8.06 -0.27
N ILE A 353 -9.39 -8.07 -0.60
CA ILE A 353 -8.64 -9.31 -0.89
C ILE A 353 -8.72 -10.25 0.33
N LEU A 354 -8.40 -9.73 1.54
CA LEU A 354 -8.46 -10.53 2.77
C LEU A 354 -9.86 -11.09 3.04
N MET A 355 -10.91 -10.32 2.83
CA MET A 355 -12.29 -10.80 2.99
C MET A 355 -12.65 -11.89 1.98
N ILE A 356 -12.22 -11.76 0.73
CA ILE A 356 -12.43 -12.78 -0.31
C ILE A 356 -11.69 -14.06 0.08
N CYS A 357 -10.39 -13.98 0.39
CA CYS A 357 -9.56 -15.12 0.79
C CYS A 357 -10.11 -15.82 2.04
N LEU A 358 -10.46 -15.06 3.09
CA LEU A 358 -11.06 -15.62 4.30
C LEU A 358 -12.42 -16.24 4.03
N SER A 359 -13.22 -15.65 3.14
CA SER A 359 -14.51 -16.18 2.72
C SER A 359 -14.37 -17.52 1.99
N GLU A 360 -13.34 -17.68 1.18
CA GLU A 360 -13.08 -18.86 0.35
C GLU A 360 -12.21 -19.92 1.04
N GLY A 361 -11.54 -19.58 2.15
CA GLY A 361 -10.55 -20.45 2.77
C GLY A 361 -9.28 -20.59 1.91
N SER A 362 -8.91 -19.52 1.20
CA SER A 362 -7.81 -19.47 0.23
C SER A 362 -6.78 -18.39 0.60
N VAL A 363 -5.74 -18.26 -0.23
CA VAL A 363 -4.77 -17.15 -0.20
C VAL A 363 -4.64 -16.54 -1.59
N GLU A 364 -4.02 -15.37 -1.68
CA GLU A 364 -3.78 -14.68 -2.94
C GLU A 364 -2.29 -14.71 -3.25
N GLU A 365 -1.95 -15.05 -4.50
CA GLU A 365 -0.58 -15.14 -4.99
C GLU A 365 -0.13 -13.83 -5.64
N LEU A 366 -1.07 -12.96 -6.03
CA LEU A 366 -0.78 -11.61 -6.50
C LEU A 366 -0.62 -10.63 -5.33
N SER A 367 0.51 -9.92 -5.33
CA SER A 367 0.74 -8.82 -4.40
C SER A 367 -0.01 -7.55 -4.85
N LEU A 368 -0.11 -6.57 -3.96
CA LEU A 368 -0.61 -5.25 -4.33
C LEU A 368 0.29 -4.55 -5.36
N ASN A 369 1.60 -4.83 -5.36
CA ASN A 369 2.52 -4.30 -6.37
C ASN A 369 2.15 -4.80 -7.77
N ASP A 370 1.80 -6.08 -7.92
CA ASP A 370 1.37 -6.66 -9.20
C ASP A 370 0.16 -5.92 -9.78
N LEU A 371 -0.78 -5.51 -8.92
CA LEU A 371 -1.94 -4.72 -9.34
C LEU A 371 -1.61 -3.25 -9.61
N LEU A 372 -0.75 -2.63 -8.80
CA LEU A 372 -0.58 -1.17 -8.84
C LEU A 372 0.55 -0.68 -9.76
N VAL A 373 1.62 -1.45 -9.88
CA VAL A 373 2.84 -1.06 -10.60
C VAL A 373 3.27 -2.13 -11.62
N GLY A 374 2.84 -3.39 -11.42
CA GLY A 374 3.26 -4.58 -12.15
C GLY A 374 3.45 -4.39 -13.66
N ALA A 375 4.60 -4.87 -14.14
CA ALA A 375 4.93 -4.89 -15.56
C ALA A 375 4.25 -6.09 -16.26
N GLU A 376 3.71 -5.86 -17.45
CA GLU A 376 2.99 -6.83 -18.30
C GLU A 376 3.92 -7.90 -18.92
N ALA A 377 4.93 -8.38 -18.19
CA ALA A 377 5.93 -9.29 -18.74
C ALA A 377 5.46 -10.76 -18.77
N ASP A 378 4.55 -11.16 -17.88
CA ASP A 378 4.03 -12.52 -17.80
C ASP A 378 2.52 -12.56 -18.13
N PRO A 379 2.11 -13.14 -19.28
CA PRO A 379 0.69 -13.29 -19.63
C PRO A 379 -0.15 -13.99 -18.56
N SER A 380 0.42 -14.93 -17.80
CA SER A 380 -0.30 -15.64 -16.75
C SER A 380 -0.63 -14.73 -15.55
N MET A 381 0.23 -13.73 -15.28
CA MET A 381 -0.01 -12.72 -14.25
C MET A 381 -1.06 -11.70 -14.68
N VAL A 382 -1.14 -11.39 -15.98
CA VAL A 382 -2.17 -10.52 -16.55
C VAL A 382 -3.56 -11.13 -16.38
N ASP A 383 -3.73 -12.41 -16.75
CA ASP A 383 -5.02 -13.10 -16.63
C ASP A 383 -5.50 -13.16 -15.17
N ARG A 384 -4.57 -13.46 -14.24
CA ARG A 384 -4.85 -13.45 -12.81
C ARG A 384 -5.23 -12.06 -12.29
N SER A 385 -4.58 -11.01 -12.78
CA SER A 385 -4.89 -9.63 -12.38
C SER A 385 -6.31 -9.25 -12.80
N ILE A 386 -6.73 -9.63 -14.01
CA ILE A 386 -8.11 -9.43 -14.50
C ILE A 386 -9.11 -10.21 -13.64
N GLU A 387 -8.82 -11.47 -13.32
CA GLU A 387 -9.67 -12.29 -12.44
C GLU A 387 -9.83 -11.63 -11.06
N LEU A 388 -8.73 -11.23 -10.44
CA LEU A 388 -8.71 -10.63 -9.11
C LEU A 388 -9.49 -9.31 -9.07
N VAL A 389 -9.27 -8.39 -10.04
CA VAL A 389 -10.06 -7.15 -10.08
C VAL A 389 -11.55 -7.41 -10.33
N GLY A 390 -11.89 -8.46 -11.08
CA GLY A 390 -13.28 -8.93 -11.22
C GLY A 390 -13.91 -9.30 -9.87
N LYS A 391 -13.20 -10.10 -9.06
CA LYS A 391 -13.63 -10.47 -7.69
C LYS A 391 -13.73 -9.24 -6.79
N LEU A 392 -12.75 -8.33 -6.85
CA LEU A 392 -12.76 -7.09 -6.06
C LEU A 392 -13.93 -6.18 -6.43
N MET A 393 -14.25 -6.04 -7.71
CA MET A 393 -15.42 -5.27 -8.16
C MET A 393 -16.75 -5.90 -7.75
N ALA A 394 -16.83 -7.24 -7.76
CA ALA A 394 -18.00 -7.97 -7.27
C ALA A 394 -18.18 -7.77 -5.76
N PHE A 395 -17.09 -7.89 -4.99
CA PHE A 395 -17.08 -7.62 -3.55
C PHE A 395 -17.46 -6.17 -3.23
N ALA A 396 -16.83 -5.19 -3.89
CA ALA A 396 -17.17 -3.78 -3.72
C ALA A 396 -18.63 -3.51 -4.11
N GLY A 397 -19.16 -4.21 -5.12
CA GLY A 397 -20.56 -4.14 -5.54
C GLY A 397 -21.56 -4.70 -4.54
N SER A 398 -21.18 -5.69 -3.72
CA SER A 398 -22.05 -6.29 -2.70
C SER A 398 -21.91 -5.65 -1.31
N SER A 399 -20.78 -4.97 -1.04
CA SER A 399 -20.58 -4.26 0.23
C SER A 399 -21.66 -3.21 0.50
N ARG A 400 -21.95 -2.93 1.77
CA ARG A 400 -22.78 -1.78 2.18
C ARG A 400 -21.97 -0.50 2.37
N ASP A 401 -20.64 -0.63 2.39
CA ASP A 401 -19.74 0.50 2.52
C ASP A 401 -19.76 1.29 1.21
N ARG A 402 -20.27 2.51 1.31
CA ARG A 402 -20.54 3.40 0.20
C ARG A 402 -20.15 4.80 0.64
N VAL A 403 -19.40 5.49 -0.21
CA VAL A 403 -18.89 6.83 0.09
C VAL A 403 -19.35 7.80 -1.00
N GLY A 404 -19.61 9.03 -0.60
CA GLY A 404 -20.04 10.11 -1.49
C GLY A 404 -21.54 10.16 -1.77
N PRO A 405 -22.02 11.24 -2.41
CA PRO A 405 -23.46 11.54 -2.55
C PRO A 405 -24.26 10.49 -3.31
N GLN A 406 -23.60 9.72 -4.17
CA GLN A 406 -24.21 8.70 -5.03
C GLN A 406 -23.99 7.27 -4.51
N GLY A 407 -23.32 7.11 -3.36
CA GLY A 407 -22.91 5.82 -2.84
C GLY A 407 -21.98 5.09 -3.81
N ALA A 408 -20.78 5.62 -4.01
CA ALA A 408 -19.80 5.03 -4.92
C ALA A 408 -19.22 3.73 -4.35
N LYS A 409 -18.93 2.78 -5.24
CA LYS A 409 -18.12 1.59 -4.93
C LYS A 409 -16.70 2.03 -4.61
N LEU A 410 -16.09 1.44 -3.58
CA LEU A 410 -14.75 1.82 -3.13
C LEU A 410 -13.62 1.31 -4.03
N ILE A 411 -13.89 0.36 -4.92
CA ILE A 411 -12.94 -0.24 -5.86
C ILE A 411 -13.62 -0.34 -7.22
N ILE A 412 -12.93 0.16 -8.25
CA ILE A 412 -13.42 0.22 -9.63
C ILE A 412 -12.27 -0.14 -10.57
N TYR A 413 -12.54 -1.01 -11.54
CA TYR A 413 -11.67 -1.23 -12.68
C TYR A 413 -12.46 -0.98 -13.96
N ASP A 414 -11.95 -0.10 -14.83
CA ASP A 414 -12.59 0.26 -16.10
C ASP A 414 -11.53 0.58 -17.18
N PRO A 415 -11.19 -0.39 -18.06
CA PRO A 415 -10.19 -0.22 -19.11
C PRO A 415 -10.44 0.99 -20.03
N HIS A 416 -11.70 1.25 -20.36
CA HIS A 416 -12.07 2.35 -21.25
C HIS A 416 -11.81 3.71 -20.61
N VAL A 417 -12.03 3.82 -19.30
CA VAL A 417 -11.72 5.04 -18.55
C VAL A 417 -10.20 5.23 -18.44
N GLY A 418 -9.43 4.14 -18.30
CA GLY A 418 -7.96 4.17 -18.34
C GLY A 418 -7.41 4.85 -19.60
N LEU A 419 -7.92 4.48 -20.78
CA LEU A 419 -7.56 5.13 -22.05
C LEU A 419 -7.90 6.63 -22.04
N GLY A 420 -9.05 6.99 -21.47
CA GLY A 420 -9.47 8.39 -21.30
C GLY A 420 -8.45 9.24 -20.53
N TYR A 421 -7.87 8.70 -19.45
CA TYR A 421 -6.85 9.40 -18.66
C TYR A 421 -5.56 9.61 -19.46
N CYS A 422 -5.08 8.59 -20.19
CA CYS A 422 -3.90 8.77 -21.04
C CYS A 422 -4.12 9.87 -22.10
N ASN A 423 -5.28 9.87 -22.76
CA ASN A 423 -5.63 10.89 -23.75
C ASN A 423 -5.71 12.30 -23.13
N MET A 424 -6.23 12.40 -21.89
CA MET A 424 -6.27 13.66 -21.15
C MET A 424 -4.87 14.19 -20.85
N VAL A 425 -3.95 13.33 -20.41
CA VAL A 425 -2.53 13.69 -20.18
C VAL A 425 -1.90 14.19 -21.48
N LEU A 426 -2.01 13.44 -22.57
CA LEU A 426 -1.45 13.81 -23.88
C LEU A 426 -2.00 15.16 -24.39
N SER A 427 -3.30 15.39 -24.24
CA SER A 427 -3.94 16.65 -24.59
C SER A 427 -3.43 17.82 -23.74
N ALA A 428 -3.25 17.61 -22.44
CA ALA A 428 -2.68 18.62 -21.54
C ALA A 428 -1.21 18.92 -21.90
N MET A 429 -0.39 17.90 -22.19
CA MET A 429 1.00 18.11 -22.63
C MET A 429 1.06 18.99 -23.89
N LYS A 430 0.26 18.66 -24.91
CA LYS A 430 0.18 19.44 -26.15
C LYS A 430 -0.27 20.89 -25.93
N LYS A 431 -1.05 21.15 -24.88
CA LYS A 431 -1.55 22.51 -24.61
C LYS A 431 -0.56 23.36 -23.82
N TYR A 432 0.20 22.77 -22.90
CA TYR A 432 0.98 23.52 -21.89
C TYR A 432 2.50 23.34 -21.99
N LEU A 433 2.98 22.32 -22.71
CA LEU A 433 4.42 21.97 -22.76
C LEU A 433 5.05 22.12 -24.14
N THR A 434 4.24 22.20 -25.20
CA THR A 434 4.68 22.55 -26.57
C THR A 434 4.31 23.99 -26.87
#